data_AF-A0A7S3IT65-F1
#
_entry.id   AF-A0A7S3IT65-F1
#
_cell.length_a   1.000
_cell.length_b   1.000
_cell.length_c   1.000
_cell.angle_alpha   90.00
_cell.angle_beta   90.00
_cell.angle_gamma   90.00
#
_symmetry.space_group_name_H-M   'P 1'
#
loop_
_entity.id
_entity.type
_entity.pdbx_description
1 polymer ?
#
loop_
_entity_poly.entity_id
_entity_poly.type
_entity_poly.pdbx_seq_one_letter_code
_entity_poly.pdbx_strand_id
1 'polypeptide(L)'
;MSGQAKIMELLNECGHHDKDNRYMAAMDLCQEVIRVSENGKMEEALEKRICTAFIKHLNDTSPDVQSMAVKSIQQIAPIIKEQNLVMIVENLSGMVVDSNKKEVRDIFSLAIRSTIDELKGQSALNMIKTVHPKLLSGIQDKGKEEVQEECLDILAEIFKKFGPLMLKHPNLVNKDKLMTAIYQ
;
A
#
# COMPACT_ATOMS: atom_id res chain seq x y z
N MET A 1 -9.06 29.72 -3.28
CA MET A 1 -9.62 28.38 -2.96
C MET A 1 -8.86 27.85 -1.75
N SER A 2 -9.52 27.29 -0.73
CA SER A 2 -8.78 26.65 0.38
C SER A 2 -8.08 25.40 -0.15
N GLY A 3 -6.93 25.01 0.41
CA GLY A 3 -6.18 23.84 -0.08
C GLY A 3 -7.01 22.55 -0.05
N GLN A 4 -7.86 22.39 0.98
CA GLN A 4 -8.80 21.27 1.06
C GLN A 4 -9.85 21.27 -0.07
N ALA A 5 -10.34 22.45 -0.49
CA ALA A 5 -11.25 22.53 -1.63
C ALA A 5 -10.55 22.16 -2.94
N LYS A 6 -9.25 22.48 -3.09
CA LYS A 6 -8.47 22.06 -4.25
C LYS A 6 -8.23 20.55 -4.28
N ILE A 7 -7.91 19.95 -3.14
CA ILE A 7 -7.82 18.48 -2.99
C ILE A 7 -9.13 17.80 -3.45
N MET A 8 -10.28 18.36 -3.04
CA MET A 8 -11.59 17.82 -3.41
C MET A 8 -11.88 17.87 -4.91
N GLU A 9 -11.45 18.93 -5.59
CA GLU A 9 -11.54 19.05 -7.06
C GLU A 9 -10.66 17.99 -7.73
N LEU A 10 -9.38 17.91 -7.32
CA LEU A 10 -8.41 16.94 -7.86
C LEU A 10 -8.85 15.49 -7.65
N LEU A 11 -9.48 15.17 -6.51
CA LEU A 11 -10.07 13.84 -6.27
C LEU A 11 -11.15 13.47 -7.29
N ASN A 12 -11.93 14.44 -7.78
CA ASN A 12 -12.90 14.19 -8.85
C ASN A 12 -12.20 13.98 -10.19
N GLU A 13 -11.16 14.77 -10.48
CA GLU A 13 -10.37 14.68 -11.71
C GLU A 13 -9.58 13.36 -11.80
N CYS A 14 -9.20 12.76 -10.67
CA CYS A 14 -8.67 11.39 -10.64
C CYS A 14 -9.62 10.35 -11.25
N GLY A 15 -10.92 10.65 -11.37
CA GLY A 15 -11.92 9.80 -12.01
C GLY A 15 -12.13 10.06 -13.51
N HIS A 16 -11.32 10.90 -14.15
CA HIS A 16 -11.52 11.31 -15.53
C HIS A 16 -11.36 10.14 -16.54
N HIS A 17 -12.07 10.19 -17.67
CA HIS A 17 -12.03 9.13 -18.68
C HIS A 17 -10.69 9.07 -19.43
N ASP A 18 -10.11 10.24 -19.70
CA ASP A 18 -8.78 10.39 -20.29
C ASP A 18 -7.66 10.06 -19.30
N LYS A 19 -6.65 9.29 -19.73
CA LYS A 19 -5.57 8.81 -18.88
C LYS A 19 -4.57 9.92 -18.49
N ASP A 20 -4.34 10.89 -19.35
CA ASP A 20 -3.36 11.96 -19.12
C ASP A 20 -3.94 12.92 -18.08
N ASN A 21 -5.25 13.19 -18.14
CA ASN A 21 -5.96 13.90 -17.08
C ASN A 21 -5.92 13.17 -15.74
N ARG A 22 -6.11 11.83 -15.71
CA ARG A 22 -5.97 11.08 -14.44
C ARG A 22 -4.56 11.14 -13.88
N TYR A 23 -3.55 11.01 -14.74
CA TYR A 23 -2.14 11.12 -14.36
C TYR A 23 -1.84 12.49 -13.76
N MET A 24 -2.22 13.57 -14.46
CA MET A 24 -2.01 14.95 -14.00
C MET A 24 -2.76 15.21 -12.69
N ALA A 25 -4.01 14.78 -12.58
CA ALA A 25 -4.78 14.91 -11.34
C ALA A 25 -4.13 14.18 -10.16
N ALA A 26 -3.58 12.97 -10.37
CA ALA A 26 -2.88 12.23 -9.31
C ALA A 26 -1.58 12.94 -8.87
N MET A 27 -0.82 13.47 -9.83
CA MET A 27 0.39 14.24 -9.58
C MET A 27 0.08 15.52 -8.78
N ASP A 28 -0.89 16.30 -9.25
CA ASP A 28 -1.31 17.55 -8.62
C ASP A 28 -1.93 17.30 -7.24
N LEU A 29 -2.72 16.23 -7.09
CA LEU A 29 -3.28 15.79 -5.81
C LEU A 29 -2.16 15.50 -4.80
N CYS A 30 -1.12 14.79 -5.21
CA CYS A 30 0.03 14.49 -4.36
C CYS A 30 0.74 15.76 -3.88
N GLN A 31 1.03 16.68 -4.82
CA GLN A 31 1.70 17.95 -4.49
C GLN A 31 0.85 18.80 -3.54
N GLU A 32 -0.46 18.88 -3.79
CA GLU A 32 -1.38 19.66 -2.96
C GLU A 32 -1.53 19.05 -1.56
N VAL A 33 -1.54 17.72 -1.43
CA VAL A 33 -1.56 17.02 -0.13
C VAL A 33 -0.32 17.35 0.69
N ILE A 34 0.87 17.30 0.07
CA ILE A 34 2.13 17.66 0.72
C ILE A 34 2.06 19.12 1.20
N ARG A 35 1.68 20.04 0.31
CA ARG A 35 1.55 21.47 0.62
C ARG A 35 0.57 21.73 1.77
N VAL A 36 -0.57 21.05 1.78
CA VAL A 36 -1.56 21.21 2.88
C VAL A 36 -1.00 20.67 4.19
N SER A 37 -0.26 19.57 4.18
CA SER A 37 0.33 18.97 5.39
C SER A 37 1.38 19.86 6.07
N GLU A 38 2.11 20.67 5.29
CA GLU A 38 3.08 21.64 5.80
C GLU A 38 2.41 22.80 6.56
N ASN A 39 1.17 23.13 6.20
CA ASN A 39 0.45 24.29 6.70
C ASN A 39 -0.61 23.95 7.76
N GLY A 40 -0.79 22.66 8.09
CA GLY A 40 -1.74 22.23 9.10
C GLY A 40 -2.12 20.76 9.00
N LYS A 41 -3.00 20.32 9.91
CA LYS A 41 -3.50 18.94 9.92
C LYS A 41 -4.60 18.77 8.88
N MET A 42 -4.58 17.62 8.21
CA MET A 42 -5.64 17.20 7.31
C MET A 42 -6.78 16.53 8.08
N GLU A 43 -8.01 16.76 7.62
CA GLU A 43 -9.16 16.04 8.13
C GLU A 43 -9.07 14.55 7.80
N GLU A 44 -9.41 13.71 8.77
CA GLU A 44 -9.28 12.26 8.64
C GLU A 44 -10.11 11.68 7.50
N ALA A 45 -11.33 12.20 7.31
CA ALA A 45 -12.20 11.80 6.21
C ALA A 45 -11.61 12.15 4.84
N LEU A 46 -10.94 13.30 4.74
CA LEU A 46 -10.28 13.74 3.51
C LEU A 46 -9.05 12.87 3.21
N GLU A 47 -8.22 12.63 4.22
CA GLU A 47 -7.03 11.78 4.11
C GLU A 47 -7.38 10.35 3.66
N LYS A 48 -8.45 9.77 4.22
CA LYS A 48 -8.94 8.45 3.80
C LYS A 48 -9.38 8.44 2.33
N ARG A 49 -10.02 9.51 1.85
CA ARG A 49 -10.44 9.64 0.45
C ARG A 49 -9.25 9.75 -0.50
N ILE A 50 -8.21 10.49 -0.12
CA ILE A 50 -6.94 10.57 -0.85
C ILE A 50 -6.31 9.20 -0.98
N CYS A 51 -6.16 8.47 0.13
CA CYS A 51 -5.59 7.14 0.12
C CYS A 51 -6.41 6.18 -0.75
N THR A 52 -7.74 6.27 -0.68
CA THR A 52 -8.64 5.46 -1.51
C THR A 52 -8.49 5.78 -3.00
N ALA A 53 -8.30 7.05 -3.37
CA ALA A 53 -8.09 7.45 -4.76
C ALA A 53 -6.78 6.88 -5.31
N PHE A 54 -5.67 6.98 -4.57
CA PHE A 54 -4.41 6.37 -4.99
C PHE A 54 -4.49 4.85 -5.05
N ILE A 55 -5.13 4.19 -4.08
CA ILE A 55 -5.38 2.74 -4.13
C ILE A 55 -6.16 2.35 -5.38
N LYS A 56 -7.16 3.14 -5.79
CA LYS A 56 -7.91 2.89 -7.03
C LYS A 56 -7.02 3.02 -8.26
N HIS A 57 -6.13 4.01 -8.29
CA HIS A 57 -5.19 4.22 -9.40
C HIS A 57 -4.12 3.14 -9.53
N LEU A 58 -3.82 2.39 -8.47
CA LEU A 58 -2.96 1.19 -8.57
C LEU A 58 -3.57 0.12 -9.50
N ASN A 59 -4.89 0.10 -9.65
CA ASN A 59 -5.61 -0.78 -10.58
C ASN A 59 -6.03 -0.07 -11.88
N ASP A 60 -5.45 1.09 -12.20
CA ASP A 60 -5.77 1.82 -13.43
C ASP A 60 -5.39 1.01 -14.67
N THR A 61 -6.05 1.25 -15.81
CA THR A 61 -5.68 0.59 -17.07
C THR A 61 -4.39 1.12 -17.67
N SER A 62 -3.97 2.33 -17.29
CA SER A 62 -2.72 2.96 -17.72
C SER A 62 -1.57 2.65 -16.74
N PRO A 63 -0.47 2.02 -17.21
CA PRO A 63 0.74 1.83 -16.40
C PRO A 63 1.33 3.15 -15.88
N ASP A 64 1.20 4.25 -16.63
CA ASP A 64 1.67 5.57 -16.22
C ASP A 64 0.91 6.06 -14.97
N VAL A 65 -0.41 5.89 -14.96
CA VAL A 65 -1.27 6.25 -13.81
C VAL A 65 -0.97 5.33 -12.61
N GLN A 66 -0.75 4.04 -12.83
CA GLN A 66 -0.32 3.11 -11.77
C GLN A 66 1.03 3.53 -11.15
N SER A 67 2.01 3.86 -11.99
CA SER A 67 3.33 4.32 -11.55
C SER A 67 3.24 5.64 -10.79
N MET A 68 2.39 6.57 -11.24
CA MET A 68 2.14 7.82 -10.55
C MET A 68 1.53 7.57 -9.16
N ALA A 69 0.55 6.67 -9.06
CA ALA A 69 -0.07 6.32 -7.78
C ALA A 69 0.94 5.76 -6.77
N VAL A 70 1.85 4.88 -7.19
CA VAL A 70 2.92 4.38 -6.31
C VAL A 70 3.83 5.49 -5.83
N LYS A 71 4.31 6.34 -6.75
CA LYS A 71 5.14 7.49 -6.40
C LYS A 71 4.41 8.45 -5.44
N SER A 72 3.10 8.64 -5.63
CA SER A 72 2.28 9.47 -4.74
C SER A 72 2.17 8.87 -3.35
N ILE A 73 1.86 7.57 -3.25
CA ILE A 73 1.80 6.84 -1.97
C ILE A 73 3.13 6.95 -1.22
N GLN A 74 4.25 6.72 -1.89
CA GLN A 74 5.58 6.81 -1.29
C GLN A 74 5.89 8.21 -0.75
N GLN A 75 5.48 9.27 -1.47
CA GLN A 75 5.72 10.65 -1.04
C GLN A 75 4.82 11.06 0.14
N ILE A 76 3.57 10.61 0.18
CA ILE A 76 2.65 10.99 1.26
C ILE A 76 2.74 10.08 2.48
N ALA A 77 3.36 8.90 2.38
CA ALA A 77 3.42 7.93 3.48
C ALA A 77 3.93 8.53 4.82
N PRO A 78 4.97 9.40 4.84
CA PRO A 78 5.46 9.98 6.09
C PRO A 78 4.54 11.03 6.73
N ILE A 79 3.55 11.54 5.98
CA ILE A 79 2.68 12.66 6.41
C ILE A 79 1.23 12.26 6.66
N ILE A 80 0.83 11.03 6.30
CA ILE A 80 -0.50 10.50 6.59
C ILE A 80 -0.50 9.63 7.85
N LYS A 81 -1.67 9.46 8.45
CA LYS A 81 -1.86 8.66 9.66
C LYS A 81 -1.58 7.19 9.42
N GLU A 82 -0.99 6.54 10.41
CA GLU A 82 -0.62 5.12 10.36
C GLU A 82 -1.79 4.19 10.01
N GLN A 83 -3.03 4.51 10.42
CA GLN A 83 -4.21 3.72 10.04
C GLN A 83 -4.46 3.68 8.53
N ASN A 84 -4.15 4.75 7.81
CA ASN A 84 -4.27 4.80 6.36
C ASN A 84 -3.12 4.05 5.69
N LEU A 85 -1.92 4.06 6.29
CA LEU A 85 -0.80 3.20 5.86
C LEU A 85 -1.14 1.72 5.98
N VAL A 86 -1.78 1.30 7.09
CA VAL A 86 -2.27 -0.08 7.25
C VAL A 86 -3.23 -0.46 6.11
N MET A 87 -4.19 0.41 5.79
CA MET A 87 -5.13 0.20 4.69
C MET A 87 -4.42 0.09 3.33
N ILE A 88 -3.42 0.93 3.07
CA ILE A 88 -2.63 0.90 1.84
C ILE A 88 -1.88 -0.43 1.70
N VAL A 89 -1.10 -0.82 2.72
CA VAL A 89 -0.33 -2.08 2.70
C VAL A 89 -1.26 -3.28 2.55
N GLU A 90 -2.42 -3.26 3.22
CA GLU A 90 -3.42 -4.30 3.09
C GLU A 90 -3.93 -4.48 1.65
N ASN A 91 -4.19 -3.38 0.94
CA ASN A 91 -4.70 -3.41 -0.43
C ASN A 91 -3.59 -3.85 -1.41
N LEU A 92 -2.41 -3.26 -1.28
CA LEU A 92 -1.24 -3.65 -2.08
C LEU A 92 -0.92 -5.14 -1.94
N SER A 93 -0.99 -5.69 -0.73
CA SER A 93 -0.72 -7.11 -0.48
C SER A 93 -1.72 -8.02 -1.21
N GLY A 94 -2.99 -7.61 -1.30
CA GLY A 94 -3.98 -8.32 -2.12
C GLY A 94 -3.65 -8.22 -3.61
N MET A 95 -3.30 -7.03 -4.08
CA MET A 95 -2.93 -6.82 -5.49
C MET A 95 -1.68 -7.59 -5.92
N VAL A 96 -0.70 -7.80 -5.02
CA VAL A 96 0.46 -8.67 -5.27
C VAL A 96 0.01 -10.11 -5.52
N VAL A 97 -0.91 -10.63 -4.71
CA VAL A 97 -1.44 -12.00 -4.83
C VAL A 97 -2.30 -12.17 -6.09
N ASP A 98 -3.10 -11.15 -6.44
CA ASP A 98 -4.06 -11.20 -7.54
C ASP A 98 -3.42 -10.92 -8.91
N SER A 99 -2.34 -10.14 -8.97
CA SER A 99 -1.76 -9.69 -10.23
C SER A 99 -1.05 -10.82 -10.99
N ASN A 100 -1.43 -10.97 -12.25
CA ASN A 100 -0.78 -11.89 -13.20
C ASN A 100 0.39 -11.24 -13.95
N LYS A 101 0.70 -9.97 -13.69
CA LYS A 101 1.78 -9.22 -14.37
C LYS A 101 2.93 -8.97 -13.40
N LYS A 102 4.12 -9.49 -13.71
CA LYS A 102 5.31 -9.33 -12.88
C LYS A 102 5.65 -7.87 -12.61
N GLU A 103 5.74 -7.04 -13.64
CA GLU A 103 6.07 -5.62 -13.52
C GLU A 103 5.15 -4.88 -12.55
N VAL A 104 3.86 -5.23 -12.57
CA VAL A 104 2.85 -4.64 -11.69
C VAL A 104 3.03 -5.12 -10.24
N ARG A 105 3.37 -6.41 -10.04
CA ARG A 105 3.69 -6.94 -8.70
C ARG A 105 4.94 -6.27 -8.11
N ASP A 106 6.01 -6.15 -8.88
CA ASP A 106 7.25 -5.51 -8.45
C ASP A 106 6.99 -4.07 -7.96
N ILE A 107 6.13 -3.34 -8.68
CA ILE A 107 5.69 -1.98 -8.32
C ILE A 107 4.92 -1.96 -6.99
N PHE A 108 3.97 -2.89 -6.79
CA PHE A 108 3.21 -2.98 -5.56
C PHE A 108 4.06 -3.39 -4.37
N SER A 109 4.96 -4.34 -4.56
CA SER A 109 5.92 -4.75 -3.55
C SER A 109 6.79 -3.58 -3.13
N LEU A 110 7.39 -2.85 -4.08
CA LEU A 110 8.18 -1.68 -3.75
C LEU A 110 7.39 -0.65 -2.92
N ALA A 111 6.12 -0.41 -3.26
CA ALA A 111 5.24 0.46 -2.49
C ALA A 111 4.99 -0.06 -1.07
N ILE A 112 4.78 -1.37 -0.89
CA ILE A 112 4.65 -2.01 0.44
C ILE A 112 5.91 -1.76 1.25
N ARG A 113 7.09 -2.06 0.69
CA ARG A 113 8.39 -1.97 1.38
C ARG A 113 8.65 -0.55 1.87
N SER A 114 8.38 0.46 1.05
CA SER A 114 8.48 1.86 1.47
C SER A 114 7.44 2.26 2.52
N THR A 115 6.21 1.72 2.45
CA THR A 115 5.12 2.10 3.35
C THR A 115 5.26 1.47 4.73
N ILE A 116 5.74 0.21 4.81
CA ILE A 116 5.97 -0.45 6.10
C ILE A 116 7.02 0.29 6.91
N ASP A 117 7.89 1.09 6.26
CA ASP A 117 8.95 1.78 6.95
C ASP A 117 8.47 2.82 7.96
N GLU A 118 7.28 3.36 7.71
CA GLU A 118 6.60 4.39 8.51
C GLU A 118 5.73 3.81 9.64
N LEU A 119 5.52 2.48 9.68
CA LEU A 119 4.67 1.83 10.68
C LEU A 119 5.43 1.48 11.97
N LYS A 120 4.78 1.62 13.13
CA LYS A 120 5.37 1.33 14.45
C LYS A 120 4.34 0.86 15.46
N GLY A 121 4.80 0.20 16.53
CA GLY A 121 3.97 -0.17 17.68
C GLY A 121 2.66 -0.87 17.27
N GLN A 122 1.53 -0.29 17.66
CA GLN A 122 0.21 -0.89 17.44
C GLN A 122 -0.20 -0.94 15.96
N SER A 123 0.19 0.03 15.14
CA SER A 123 -0.17 0.01 13.71
C SER A 123 0.58 -1.08 12.96
N ALA A 124 1.86 -1.30 13.28
CA ALA A 124 2.63 -2.42 12.76
C ALA A 124 1.98 -3.76 13.13
N LEU A 125 1.51 -3.93 14.37
CA LEU A 125 0.74 -5.12 14.77
C LEU A 125 -0.52 -5.31 13.94
N ASN A 126 -1.29 -4.23 13.73
CA ASN A 126 -2.52 -4.28 12.95
C ASN A 126 -2.23 -4.63 11.48
N MET A 127 -1.19 -4.03 10.89
CA MET A 127 -0.74 -4.35 9.54
C MET A 127 -0.38 -5.82 9.41
N ILE A 128 0.46 -6.35 10.30
CA ILE A 128 0.89 -7.76 10.23
C ILE A 128 -0.32 -8.70 10.33
N LYS A 129 -1.25 -8.45 11.26
CA LYS A 129 -2.46 -9.28 11.43
C LYS A 129 -3.29 -9.35 10.15
N THR A 130 -3.40 -8.24 9.45
CA THR A 130 -4.25 -8.13 8.25
C THR A 130 -3.55 -8.63 7.00
N VAL A 131 -2.23 -8.41 6.89
CA VAL A 131 -1.44 -8.73 5.70
C VAL A 131 -0.96 -10.18 5.69
N HIS A 132 -0.56 -10.73 6.84
CA HIS A 132 0.00 -12.07 6.92
C HIS A 132 -0.90 -13.16 6.29
N PRO A 133 -2.22 -13.21 6.55
CA PRO A 133 -3.09 -14.20 5.93
C PRO A 133 -3.13 -14.12 4.40
N LYS A 134 -3.04 -12.90 3.83
CA LYS A 134 -3.05 -12.68 2.38
C LYS A 134 -1.75 -13.20 1.74
N LEU A 135 -0.60 -12.80 2.30
CA LEU A 135 0.70 -13.26 1.79
C LEU A 135 0.84 -14.78 1.95
N LEU A 136 0.35 -15.35 3.06
CA LEU A 136 0.32 -16.80 3.24
C LEU A 136 -0.51 -17.49 2.15
N SER A 137 -1.66 -16.93 1.77
CA SER A 137 -2.47 -17.49 0.68
C SER A 137 -1.75 -17.45 -0.67
N GLY A 138 -0.98 -16.38 -0.95
CA GLY A 138 -0.15 -16.29 -2.15
C GLY A 138 0.96 -17.33 -2.19
N ILE A 139 1.60 -17.61 -1.04
CA ILE A 139 2.63 -18.66 -0.91
C ILE A 139 2.04 -20.07 -1.13
N GLN A 140 0.79 -20.27 -0.73
CA GLN A 140 0.11 -21.56 -0.88
C GLN A 140 -0.39 -21.81 -2.31
N ASP A 141 -0.45 -20.80 -3.17
CA ASP A 141 -0.88 -20.94 -4.57
C ASP A 141 0.22 -21.58 -5.43
N LYS A 142 0.21 -22.92 -5.51
CA LYS A 142 1.19 -23.72 -6.28
C LYS A 142 1.20 -23.46 -7.79
N GLY A 143 0.20 -22.73 -8.32
CA GLY A 143 0.16 -22.37 -9.75
C GLY A 143 0.93 -21.12 -10.11
N LYS A 144 1.46 -20.36 -9.13
CA LYS A 144 2.05 -19.03 -9.34
C LYS A 144 3.37 -18.84 -8.59
N GLU A 145 4.43 -19.53 -9.02
CA GLU A 145 5.76 -19.44 -8.39
C GLU A 145 6.24 -17.99 -8.20
N GLU A 146 6.08 -17.13 -9.20
CA GLU A 146 6.45 -15.71 -9.11
C GLU A 146 5.65 -14.93 -8.03
N VAL A 147 4.42 -15.36 -7.71
CA VAL A 147 3.62 -14.75 -6.63
C VAL A 147 4.12 -15.27 -5.27
N GLN A 148 4.51 -16.54 -5.19
CA GLN A 148 5.07 -17.12 -3.97
C GLN A 148 6.37 -16.44 -3.58
N GLU A 149 7.29 -16.28 -4.54
CA GLU A 149 8.57 -15.60 -4.34
C GLU A 149 8.34 -14.18 -3.79
N GLU A 150 7.45 -13.42 -4.43
CA GLU A 150 7.19 -12.04 -4.02
C GLU A 150 6.52 -11.96 -2.63
N CYS A 151 5.60 -12.87 -2.31
CA CYS A 151 4.99 -12.93 -0.99
C CYS A 151 6.01 -13.31 0.10
N LEU A 152 6.97 -14.19 -0.21
CA LEU A 152 8.06 -14.55 0.69
C LEU A 152 9.00 -13.37 0.93
N ASP A 153 9.36 -12.63 -0.12
CA ASP A 153 10.18 -11.43 -0.02
C ASP A 153 9.52 -10.37 0.87
N ILE A 154 8.24 -10.08 0.66
CA ILE A 154 7.50 -9.13 1.50
C ILE A 154 7.47 -9.61 2.96
N LEU A 155 7.20 -10.89 3.21
CA LEU A 155 7.21 -11.44 4.58
C LEU A 155 8.59 -11.35 5.22
N ALA A 156 9.66 -11.63 4.47
CA ALA A 156 11.03 -11.54 4.95
C ALA A 156 11.35 -10.11 5.42
N GLU A 157 10.91 -9.09 4.69
CA GLU A 157 11.08 -7.70 5.10
C GLU A 157 10.27 -7.33 6.33
N ILE A 158 8.99 -7.75 6.40
CA ILE A 158 8.15 -7.57 7.58
C ILE A 158 8.82 -8.22 8.80
N PHE A 159 9.37 -9.42 8.67
CA PHE A 159 10.03 -10.14 9.77
C PHE A 159 11.34 -9.47 10.16
N LYS A 160 12.13 -9.02 9.19
CA LYS A 160 13.37 -8.29 9.44
C LYS A 160 13.11 -7.01 10.24
N LYS A 161 12.08 -6.24 9.87
CA LYS A 161 11.75 -4.97 10.52
C LYS A 161 11.05 -5.15 11.87
N PHE A 162 10.08 -6.06 11.94
CA PHE A 162 9.19 -6.20 13.09
C PHE A 162 9.44 -7.44 13.95
N GLY A 163 10.54 -8.17 13.71
CA GLY A 163 10.93 -9.34 14.50
C GLY A 163 10.87 -9.14 16.02
N PRO A 164 11.45 -8.06 16.58
CA PRO A 164 11.35 -7.78 18.02
C PRO A 164 9.92 -7.60 18.52
N LEU A 165 9.03 -7.05 17.70
CA LEU A 165 7.61 -6.90 18.01
C LEU A 165 6.90 -8.26 17.97
N MET A 166 7.19 -9.08 16.96
CA MET A 166 6.63 -10.44 16.84
C MET A 166 7.04 -11.36 18.00
N LEU A 167 8.26 -11.22 18.52
CA LEU A 167 8.71 -11.97 19.69
C LEU A 167 7.85 -11.69 20.93
N LYS A 168 7.34 -10.45 21.07
CA LYS A 168 6.42 -10.07 22.15
C LYS A 168 4.97 -10.50 21.90
N HIS A 169 4.63 -10.86 20.65
CA HIS A 169 3.29 -11.24 20.22
C HIS A 169 3.34 -12.56 19.43
N PRO A 170 3.59 -13.71 20.08
CA PRO A 170 3.89 -14.98 19.41
C PRO A 170 2.76 -15.52 18.52
N ASN A 171 1.52 -15.09 18.75
CA ASN A 171 0.34 -15.50 17.97
C ASN A 171 0.02 -14.56 16.79
N LEU A 172 0.90 -13.60 16.49
CA LEU A 172 0.69 -12.64 15.41
C LEU A 172 0.78 -13.27 14.02
N VAL A 173 1.57 -14.34 13.90
CA VAL A 173 1.86 -15.08 12.67
C VAL A 173 1.69 -16.57 12.98
N ASN A 174 1.02 -17.31 12.10
CA ASN A 174 0.88 -18.75 12.25
C ASN A 174 2.13 -19.45 11.69
N LYS A 175 3.12 -19.68 12.57
CA LYS A 175 4.42 -20.26 12.19
C LYS A 175 4.28 -21.63 11.54
N ASP A 176 3.46 -22.51 12.11
CA ASP A 176 3.31 -23.89 11.62
C ASP A 176 2.72 -23.90 10.20
N LYS A 177 1.68 -23.08 9.95
CA LYS A 177 1.11 -22.93 8.61
C LYS A 177 2.10 -22.33 7.63
N LEU A 178 2.87 -21.32 8.05
CA LEU A 178 3.89 -20.71 7.20
C LEU A 178 4.99 -21.69 6.80
N MET A 179 5.55 -22.42 7.76
CA MET A 179 6.59 -23.42 7.48
C MET A 179 6.05 -24.54 6.57
N THR A 180 4.81 -24.97 6.80
CA THR A 180 4.13 -25.95 5.94
C THR A 180 3.98 -25.43 4.52
N ALA A 181 3.60 -24.16 4.33
CA ALA A 181 3.44 -23.55 3.01
C ALA A 181 4.76 -23.46 2.23
N ILE A 182 5.88 -23.24 2.93
CA ILE A 182 7.23 -23.11 2.36
C ILE A 182 7.82 -24.46 1.93
N TYR A 183 7.59 -25.53 2.70
CA TYR A 183 8.23 -26.85 2.45
C TYR A 183 7.39 -27.84 1.63
N GLN A 184 6.14 -27.50 1.32
CA GLN A 184 5.29 -28.26 0.40
C GLN A 184 5.39 -27.69 -1.01
#